data_AF-A0A938RC89-F1
#
_entry.id   AF-A0A938RC89-F1
#
_cell.length_a   1.000
_cell.length_b   1.000
_cell.length_c   1.000
_cell.angle_alpha   90.00
_cell.angle_beta   90.00
_cell.angle_gamma   90.00
#
_symmetry.space_group_name_H-M   'P 1'
#
loop_
_entity.id
_entity.type
_entity.pdbx_description
1 polymer ?
#
loop_
_entity_poly.entity_id
_entity_poly.type
_entity_poly.pdbx_seq_one_letter_code
_entity_poly.pdbx_strand_id
1 'polypeptide(L)'
;MIRLIIFTLFSAMLCIARVSAADPEKTETRYCTIEGTSGDRTASYLAEHADALIDEVSDRLGFELKERVRVIVAPDRTRFQEAQPAGAAVPEWAAGVAWPHKNLIVLRKNTGGDILKTFGHEVCHILLGQAFGPDHRVPRWLEEGLAVMIAGQWSMQRMSTMSMAVLTGSVLPMDELARVFPLDAGRAETAYCQSFYFIAFLMNRFGEEDFRAFLREYSAGRDFEQALWKSYYLRWDEIEGLWLDFLKVRFGWLPVLSSTATLWFLASLVFVWAYIRKKRAAREKMRLWEQEEPGEDEHMTLQ
;
A
#
# COMPACT_ATOMS: atom_id res chain seq x y z
N MET A 1 62.99 52.61 -23.45
CA MET A 1 62.87 51.89 -22.16
C MET A 1 61.40 51.81 -21.78
N ILE A 2 60.91 50.60 -21.45
CA ILE A 2 59.66 50.29 -20.71
C ILE A 2 58.36 50.40 -21.53
N ARG A 3 57.94 49.30 -22.20
CA ARG A 3 56.85 48.36 -21.82
C ARG A 3 55.45 48.98 -21.77
N LEU A 4 54.57 48.62 -22.70
CA LEU A 4 53.13 48.54 -22.41
C LEU A 4 52.52 47.30 -23.08
N ILE A 5 52.05 46.42 -22.22
CA ILE A 5 51.48 45.09 -22.49
C ILE A 5 50.04 45.29 -22.97
N ILE A 6 49.70 44.72 -24.12
CA ILE A 6 48.32 44.59 -24.59
C ILE A 6 47.69 43.44 -23.78
N PHE A 7 46.87 43.78 -22.78
CA PHE A 7 45.99 42.83 -22.11
C PHE A 7 44.62 42.87 -22.79
N THR A 8 44.32 41.85 -23.59
CA THR A 8 42.98 41.56 -24.12
C THR A 8 42.06 41.16 -22.96
N LEU A 9 41.13 42.04 -22.62
CA LEU A 9 39.99 41.74 -21.74
C LEU A 9 38.98 40.88 -22.51
N PHE A 10 39.09 39.57 -22.38
CA PHE A 10 38.04 38.64 -22.77
C PHE A 10 36.96 38.66 -21.67
N SER A 11 36.01 39.58 -21.79
CA SER A 11 34.85 39.63 -20.89
C SER A 11 33.89 38.51 -21.28
N ALA A 12 34.09 37.32 -20.72
CA ALA A 12 33.15 36.22 -20.81
C ALA A 12 31.86 36.61 -20.07
N MET A 13 30.85 37.01 -20.84
CA MET A 13 29.50 37.23 -20.35
C MET A 13 28.92 35.87 -19.97
N LEU A 14 29.08 35.49 -18.70
CA LEU A 14 28.44 34.33 -18.11
C LEU A 14 26.94 34.65 -18.01
N CYS A 15 26.18 34.35 -19.07
CA CYS A 15 24.73 34.29 -19.00
C CYS A 15 24.35 33.14 -18.06
N ILE A 16 24.28 33.43 -16.77
CA ILE A 16 23.52 32.61 -15.84
C ILE A 16 22.07 32.77 -16.29
N ALA A 17 21.60 31.83 -17.10
CA ALA A 17 20.18 31.63 -17.27
C ALA A 17 19.62 31.37 -15.88
N ARG A 18 19.01 32.40 -15.27
CA ARG A 18 18.01 32.17 -14.24
C ARG A 18 16.98 31.27 -14.92
N VAL A 19 16.96 29.99 -14.55
CA VAL A 19 15.76 29.18 -14.71
C VAL A 19 14.70 29.97 -13.95
N SER A 20 13.87 30.71 -14.69
CA SER A 20 12.70 31.35 -14.11
C SER A 20 11.89 30.20 -13.53
N ALA A 21 11.73 30.17 -12.20
CA ALA A 21 10.69 29.34 -11.62
C ALA A 21 9.40 29.78 -12.33
N ALA A 22 8.81 28.88 -13.10
CA ALA A 22 7.56 29.19 -13.79
C ALA A 22 6.54 29.65 -12.75
N ASP A 23 5.77 30.68 -13.09
CA ASP A 23 4.84 31.30 -12.15
C ASP A 23 3.80 30.27 -11.67
N PRO A 24 3.36 30.35 -10.41
CA PRO A 24 2.31 29.49 -9.90
C PRO A 24 0.99 29.74 -10.65
N GLU A 25 0.37 28.66 -11.12
CA GLU A 25 -0.92 28.66 -11.80
C GLU A 25 -1.98 28.07 -10.85
N LYS A 26 -3.18 28.66 -10.86
CA LYS A 26 -4.30 28.24 -10.03
C LYS A 26 -5.49 27.86 -10.89
N THR A 27 -6.08 26.71 -10.59
CA THR A 27 -7.29 26.20 -11.23
C THR A 27 -8.34 25.94 -10.17
N GLU A 28 -9.52 26.54 -10.34
CA GLU A 28 -10.66 26.32 -9.45
C GLU A 28 -11.56 25.22 -10.04
N THR A 29 -11.99 24.29 -9.19
CA THR A 29 -13.02 23.29 -9.50
C THR A 29 -14.23 23.50 -8.58
N ARG A 30 -15.23 22.62 -8.60
CA ARG A 30 -16.34 22.67 -7.63
C ARG A 30 -15.81 22.58 -6.21
N TYR A 31 -14.93 21.61 -5.97
CA TYR A 31 -14.48 21.24 -4.63
C TYR A 31 -13.07 21.70 -4.27
N CYS A 32 -12.25 22.08 -5.25
CA CYS A 32 -10.84 22.34 -5.02
C CYS A 32 -10.37 23.69 -5.57
N THR A 33 -9.36 24.26 -4.92
CA THR A 33 -8.45 25.24 -5.51
C THR A 33 -7.11 24.53 -5.69
N ILE A 34 -6.73 24.24 -6.94
CA ILE A 34 -5.52 23.49 -7.27
C ILE A 34 -4.42 24.44 -7.72
N GLU A 35 -3.28 24.40 -7.03
CA GLU A 35 -2.11 25.22 -7.27
C GLU A 35 -0.98 24.34 -7.83
N GLY A 36 -0.44 24.70 -8.99
CA GLY A 36 0.67 24.02 -9.63
C GLY A 36 1.63 24.99 -10.31
N THR A 37 2.65 24.47 -10.97
CA THR A 37 3.54 25.27 -11.81
C THR A 37 2.84 25.59 -13.14
N SER A 38 3.02 26.79 -13.70
CA SER A 38 2.42 27.14 -15.00
C SER A 38 2.75 26.11 -16.09
N GLY A 39 1.72 25.66 -16.80
CA GLY A 39 1.82 24.64 -17.85
C GLY A 39 2.05 23.20 -17.33
N ASP A 40 1.90 22.96 -16.03
CA ASP A 40 2.01 21.62 -15.46
C ASP A 40 0.80 20.75 -15.82
N ARG A 41 1.01 19.86 -16.78
CA ARG A 41 0.03 18.85 -17.21
C ARG A 41 -0.49 17.99 -16.05
N THR A 42 0.29 17.76 -15.00
CA THR A 42 -0.15 16.98 -13.84
C THR A 42 -1.23 17.71 -13.04
N ALA A 43 -1.08 19.03 -12.84
CA ALA A 43 -2.08 19.84 -12.15
C ALA A 43 -3.36 19.99 -12.99
N SER A 44 -3.23 20.21 -14.30
CA SER A 44 -4.39 20.25 -15.21
C SER A 44 -5.14 18.91 -15.26
N TYR A 45 -4.40 17.80 -15.37
CA TYR A 45 -4.98 16.45 -15.35
C TYR A 45 -5.70 16.16 -14.03
N LEU A 46 -5.11 16.54 -12.89
CA LEU A 46 -5.76 16.43 -11.60
C LEU A 46 -7.04 17.25 -11.54
N ALA A 47 -7.02 18.51 -12.00
CA ALA A 47 -8.19 19.39 -12.01
C ALA A 47 -9.37 18.84 -12.82
N GLU A 48 -9.09 18.21 -13.96
CA GLU A 48 -10.10 17.60 -14.81
C GLU A 48 -10.82 16.42 -14.13
N HIS A 49 -10.14 15.70 -13.24
CA HIS A 49 -10.66 14.47 -12.61
C HIS A 49 -11.04 14.65 -11.13
N ALA A 50 -10.62 15.75 -10.50
CA ALA A 50 -10.73 15.95 -9.06
C ALA A 50 -12.18 15.87 -8.57
N ASP A 51 -13.11 16.55 -9.25
CA ASP A 51 -14.50 16.62 -8.78
C ASP A 51 -15.20 15.26 -8.85
N ALA A 52 -15.02 14.53 -9.96
CA ALA A 52 -15.59 13.19 -10.13
C ALA A 52 -15.03 12.20 -9.09
N LEU A 53 -13.72 12.27 -8.82
CA LEU A 53 -13.09 11.43 -7.82
C LEU A 53 -13.58 11.79 -6.40
N ILE A 54 -13.74 13.08 -6.07
CA ILE A 54 -14.30 13.49 -4.78
C ILE A 54 -15.74 13.01 -4.61
N ASP A 55 -16.57 13.10 -5.67
CA ASP A 55 -17.93 12.56 -5.64
C ASP A 55 -17.92 11.04 -5.38
N GLU A 56 -17.05 10.27 -6.06
CA GLU A 56 -16.92 8.82 -5.83
C GLU A 56 -16.51 8.50 -4.39
N VAL A 57 -15.51 9.21 -3.83
CA VAL A 57 -15.08 8.98 -2.44
C VAL A 57 -16.18 9.36 -1.46
N SER A 58 -16.87 10.48 -1.71
CA SER A 58 -17.97 10.96 -0.86
C SER A 58 -19.11 9.93 -0.81
N ASP A 59 -19.53 9.42 -1.98
CA ASP A 59 -20.59 8.41 -2.11
C ASP A 59 -20.22 7.10 -1.42
N ARG A 60 -18.95 6.71 -1.51
CA ARG A 60 -18.46 5.45 -0.95
C ARG A 60 -18.33 5.49 0.57
N LEU A 61 -17.91 6.62 1.13
CA LEU A 61 -17.81 6.82 2.58
C LEU A 61 -19.15 7.24 3.22
N GLY A 62 -20.06 7.84 2.42
CA GLY A 62 -21.31 8.42 2.91
C GLY A 62 -21.10 9.75 3.63
N PHE A 63 -20.07 10.51 3.25
CA PHE A 63 -19.77 11.82 3.79
C PHE A 63 -19.64 12.85 2.67
N GLU A 64 -20.25 14.01 2.86
CA GLU A 64 -20.15 15.13 1.93
C GLU A 64 -18.97 16.03 2.27
N LEU A 65 -18.25 16.48 1.24
CA LEU A 65 -17.25 17.51 1.37
C LEU A 65 -17.94 18.88 1.51
N LYS A 66 -17.82 19.50 2.69
CA LYS A 66 -18.51 20.75 3.02
C LYS A 66 -17.68 21.98 2.71
N GLU A 67 -16.37 21.87 2.87
CA GLU A 67 -15.43 22.98 2.68
C GLU A 67 -14.49 22.70 1.51
N ARG A 68 -14.22 23.75 0.72
CA ARG A 68 -13.31 23.69 -0.43
C ARG A 68 -11.89 23.33 0.03
N VAL A 69 -11.25 22.43 -0.72
CA VAL A 69 -9.91 21.94 -0.43
C VAL A 69 -8.88 22.70 -1.25
N ARG A 70 -7.85 23.22 -0.59
CA ARG A 70 -6.67 23.74 -1.28
C ARG A 70 -5.74 22.56 -1.59
N VAL A 71 -5.35 22.42 -2.85
CA VAL A 71 -4.46 21.34 -3.30
C VAL A 71 -3.20 21.95 -3.90
N ILE A 72 -2.03 21.58 -3.41
CA ILE A 72 -0.74 22.03 -3.94
C ILE A 72 -0.06 20.84 -4.64
N VAL A 73 0.21 20.97 -5.93
CA VAL A 73 0.98 19.99 -6.71
C VAL A 73 2.43 20.46 -6.78
N ALA A 74 3.25 19.94 -5.89
CA ALA A 74 4.66 20.28 -5.80
C ALA A 74 5.48 19.56 -6.90
N PRO A 75 6.32 20.29 -7.66
CA PRO A 75 7.08 19.72 -8.78
C PRO A 75 8.19 18.75 -8.35
N ASP A 76 8.69 18.90 -7.13
CA ASP A 76 9.81 18.11 -6.58
C ASP A 76 9.69 17.96 -5.06
N ARG A 77 10.62 17.19 -4.47
CA ARG A 77 10.65 16.91 -3.03
C ARG A 77 10.91 18.17 -2.19
N THR A 78 11.72 19.10 -2.67
CA THR A 78 12.05 20.33 -1.93
C THR A 78 10.80 21.20 -1.81
N ARG A 79 10.12 21.44 -2.93
CA ARG A 79 8.86 22.18 -2.95
C ARG A 79 7.75 21.47 -2.17
N PHE A 80 7.73 20.14 -2.20
CA PHE A 80 6.80 19.35 -1.41
C PHE A 80 6.98 19.57 0.08
N GLN A 81 8.22 19.67 0.56
CA GLN A 81 8.52 19.95 1.96
C GLN A 81 8.23 21.41 2.34
N GLU A 82 8.59 22.37 1.47
CA GLU A 82 8.33 23.80 1.68
C GLU A 82 6.83 24.15 1.71
N ALA A 83 6.00 23.39 0.98
CA ALA A 83 4.56 23.61 0.92
C ALA A 83 3.80 23.10 2.16
N GLN A 84 4.46 22.33 3.04
CA GLN A 84 3.84 21.82 4.27
C GLN A 84 3.76 22.93 5.34
N PRO A 85 2.82 22.84 6.29
CA PRO A 85 2.82 23.67 7.49
C PRO A 85 4.16 23.61 8.24
N ALA A 86 4.57 24.74 8.82
CA ALA A 86 5.83 24.85 9.55
C ALA A 86 5.90 23.80 10.69
N GLY A 87 7.04 23.10 10.78
CA GLY A 87 7.26 22.05 11.78
C GLY A 87 6.67 20.68 11.44
N ALA A 88 6.10 20.50 10.25
CA ALA A 88 5.60 19.21 9.81
C ALA A 88 6.72 18.16 9.67
N ALA A 89 6.59 17.03 10.36
CA ALA A 89 7.42 15.85 10.17
C ALA A 89 6.71 14.90 9.19
N VAL A 90 7.11 14.93 7.92
CA VAL A 90 6.53 14.07 6.87
C VAL A 90 7.47 12.90 6.55
N PRO A 91 6.98 11.65 6.53
CA PRO A 91 7.80 10.50 6.14
C PRO A 91 8.43 10.66 4.76
N GLU A 92 9.65 10.17 4.57
CA GLU A 92 10.38 10.35 3.31
C GLU A 92 9.70 9.72 2.09
N TRP A 93 8.98 8.62 2.32
CA TRP A 93 8.25 7.88 1.30
C TRP A 93 6.91 8.51 0.91
N ALA A 94 6.44 9.54 1.63
CA ALA A 94 5.15 10.16 1.36
C ALA A 94 5.11 10.78 -0.05
N ALA A 95 4.10 10.41 -0.82
CA ALA A 95 3.80 10.99 -2.13
C ALA A 95 2.73 12.10 -2.04
N GLY A 96 1.94 12.10 -0.97
CA GLY A 96 0.95 13.10 -0.63
C GLY A 96 0.84 13.24 0.90
N VAL A 97 0.29 14.37 1.35
CA VAL A 97 -0.11 14.59 2.75
C VAL A 97 -1.35 15.47 2.77
N ALA A 98 -2.36 15.03 3.50
CA ALA A 98 -3.52 15.81 3.89
C ALA A 98 -3.34 16.47 5.27
N TRP A 99 -3.84 17.69 5.39
CA TRP A 99 -4.00 18.44 6.62
C TRP A 99 -5.47 18.81 6.79
N PRO A 100 -6.29 17.93 7.40
CA PRO A 100 -7.74 18.13 7.43
C PRO A 100 -8.16 19.43 8.12
N HIS A 101 -7.51 19.81 9.23
CA HIS A 101 -7.78 21.07 9.94
C HIS A 101 -7.43 22.35 9.14
N LYS A 102 -6.79 22.22 7.98
CA LYS A 102 -6.49 23.33 7.06
C LYS A 102 -7.19 23.17 5.70
N ASN A 103 -7.96 22.10 5.50
CA ASN A 103 -8.45 21.66 4.19
C ASN A 103 -7.37 21.73 3.10
N LEU A 104 -6.16 21.26 3.44
CA LEU A 104 -4.99 21.35 2.57
C LEU A 104 -4.52 19.95 2.20
N ILE A 105 -4.33 19.72 0.91
CA ILE A 105 -3.63 18.56 0.38
C ILE A 105 -2.36 19.06 -0.30
N VAL A 106 -1.21 18.47 0.03
CA VAL A 106 0.04 18.67 -0.69
C VAL A 106 0.40 17.37 -1.38
N LEU A 107 0.58 17.39 -2.70
CA LEU A 107 0.97 16.25 -3.51
C LEU A 107 2.35 16.48 -4.10
N ARG A 108 3.20 15.45 -4.12
CA ARG A 108 4.47 15.47 -4.82
C ARG A 108 4.29 14.87 -6.20
N LYS A 109 4.73 15.57 -7.24
CA LYS A 109 4.86 14.98 -8.57
C LYS A 109 5.87 13.84 -8.52
N ASN A 110 5.41 12.62 -8.74
CA ASN A 110 6.25 11.44 -8.78
C ASN A 110 6.15 10.79 -10.17
N THR A 111 7.27 10.61 -10.85
CA THR A 111 7.35 10.09 -12.22
C THR A 111 6.90 8.63 -12.39
N GLY A 112 6.71 7.89 -11.30
CA GLY A 112 6.21 6.50 -11.33
C GLY A 112 4.91 6.24 -10.55
N GLY A 113 4.29 7.27 -9.97
CA GLY A 113 3.09 7.13 -9.14
C GLY A 113 1.84 7.67 -9.84
N ASP A 114 0.68 7.07 -9.53
CA ASP A 114 -0.62 7.56 -9.98
C ASP A 114 -1.07 8.71 -9.05
N ILE A 115 -1.09 9.93 -9.60
CA ILE A 115 -1.46 11.14 -8.87
C ILE A 115 -2.92 11.09 -8.41
N LEU A 116 -3.82 10.47 -9.18
CA LEU A 116 -5.24 10.38 -8.83
C LEU A 116 -5.44 9.42 -7.66
N LYS A 117 -4.71 8.30 -7.62
CA LYS A 117 -4.73 7.40 -6.46
C LYS A 117 -4.22 8.07 -5.19
N THR A 118 -3.13 8.82 -5.32
CA THR A 118 -2.57 9.58 -4.19
C THR A 118 -3.57 10.65 -3.74
N PHE A 119 -4.16 11.38 -4.68
CA PHE A 119 -5.19 12.38 -4.37
C PHE A 119 -6.42 11.76 -3.70
N GLY A 120 -6.94 10.64 -4.20
CA GLY A 120 -8.08 9.94 -3.59
C GLY A 120 -7.78 9.47 -2.15
N HIS A 121 -6.53 9.02 -1.90
CA HIS A 121 -6.07 8.72 -0.55
C HIS A 121 -6.12 9.97 0.35
N GLU A 122 -5.58 11.10 -0.10
CA GLU A 122 -5.58 12.34 0.70
C GLU A 122 -6.97 12.96 0.87
N VAL A 123 -7.85 12.84 -0.13
CA VAL A 123 -9.26 13.27 -0.06
C VAL A 123 -10.00 12.49 1.03
N CYS A 124 -9.72 11.20 1.19
CA CYS A 124 -10.30 10.39 2.27
C CYS A 124 -10.00 11.02 3.64
N HIS A 125 -8.75 11.43 3.89
CA HIS A 125 -8.34 12.09 5.13
C HIS A 125 -9.05 13.43 5.34
N ILE A 126 -9.20 14.25 4.28
CA ILE A 126 -9.95 15.52 4.38
C ILE A 126 -11.43 15.27 4.72
N LEU A 127 -12.08 14.33 4.02
CA LEU A 127 -13.48 13.99 4.26
C LEU A 127 -13.70 13.49 5.68
N LEU A 128 -12.86 12.58 6.16
CA LEU A 128 -12.93 12.09 7.53
C LEU A 128 -12.70 13.22 8.54
N GLY A 129 -11.70 14.08 8.34
CA GLY A 129 -11.48 15.21 9.25
C GLY A 129 -12.63 16.22 9.30
N GLN A 130 -13.29 16.49 8.16
CA GLN A 130 -14.49 17.33 8.13
C GLN A 130 -15.70 16.64 8.76
N ALA A 131 -15.86 15.33 8.57
CA ALA A 131 -16.98 14.56 9.09
C ALA A 131 -16.92 14.37 10.61
N PHE A 132 -15.74 14.07 11.14
CA PHE A 132 -15.51 13.80 12.56
C PHE A 132 -15.22 15.06 13.37
N GLY A 133 -14.70 16.11 12.72
CA GLY A 133 -14.34 17.36 13.37
C GLY A 133 -13.00 17.27 14.16
N PRO A 134 -12.50 18.41 14.65
CA PRO A 134 -11.15 18.52 15.23
C PRO A 134 -10.99 17.82 16.59
N ASP A 135 -12.08 17.65 17.34
CA ASP A 135 -12.05 17.11 18.70
C ASP A 135 -12.20 15.59 18.75
N HIS A 136 -12.59 14.98 17.63
CA HIS A 136 -12.88 13.56 17.57
C HIS A 136 -11.69 12.79 17.00
N ARG A 137 -11.16 11.84 17.78
CA ARG A 137 -9.99 11.04 17.38
C ARG A 137 -10.44 9.78 16.66
N VAL A 138 -10.28 9.76 15.35
CA VAL A 138 -10.48 8.55 14.53
C VAL A 138 -9.29 7.61 14.73
N PRO A 139 -9.50 6.28 14.88
CA PRO A 139 -8.41 5.32 14.95
C PRO A 139 -7.58 5.36 13.67
N ARG A 140 -6.26 5.35 13.78
CA ARG A 140 -5.36 5.44 12.61
C ARG A 140 -5.57 4.30 11.62
N TRP A 141 -5.86 3.09 12.08
CA TRP A 141 -6.20 1.98 11.17
C TRP A 141 -7.46 2.25 10.34
N LEU A 142 -8.41 3.03 10.86
CA LEU A 142 -9.65 3.35 10.15
C LEU A 142 -9.37 4.38 9.05
N GLU A 143 -8.66 5.46 9.39
CA GLU A 143 -8.26 6.51 8.43
C GLU A 143 -7.42 5.92 7.29
N GLU A 144 -6.32 5.24 7.65
CA GLU A 144 -5.38 4.71 6.67
C GLU A 144 -5.98 3.53 5.90
N GLY A 145 -6.76 2.67 6.57
CA GLY A 145 -7.44 1.54 5.93
C GLY A 145 -8.43 2.01 4.85
N LEU A 146 -9.25 3.02 5.16
CA LEU A 146 -10.18 3.61 4.20
C LEU A 146 -9.43 4.30 3.06
N ALA A 147 -8.42 5.11 3.37
CA ALA A 147 -7.65 5.83 2.36
C ALA A 147 -6.92 4.87 1.39
N VAL A 148 -6.36 3.78 1.91
CA VAL A 148 -5.74 2.70 1.12
C VAL A 148 -6.77 1.94 0.28
N MET A 149 -8.00 1.79 0.78
CA MET A 149 -9.10 1.17 0.06
C MET A 149 -9.62 2.04 -1.07
N ILE A 150 -9.77 3.35 -0.83
CA ILE A 150 -10.17 4.36 -1.82
C ILE A 150 -9.17 4.42 -2.97
N ALA A 151 -7.87 4.38 -2.67
CA ALA A 151 -6.81 4.35 -3.68
C ALA A 151 -6.86 3.11 -4.62
N GLY A 152 -7.79 2.17 -4.41
CA GLY A 152 -8.09 1.09 -5.37
C GLY A 152 -6.98 0.07 -5.55
N GLN A 153 -6.07 -0.02 -4.58
CA GLN A 153 -4.79 -0.70 -4.76
C GLN A 153 -4.85 -2.18 -4.30
N TRP A 154 -5.87 -2.96 -4.68
CA TRP A 154 -5.74 -4.42 -4.50
C TRP A 154 -4.47 -4.89 -5.22
N SER A 155 -3.56 -5.50 -4.47
CA SER A 155 -2.29 -5.94 -5.03
C SER A 155 -1.89 -7.28 -4.43
N MET A 156 -1.28 -8.12 -5.28
CA MET A 156 -0.66 -9.37 -4.84
C MET A 156 0.38 -9.11 -3.75
N GLN A 157 1.03 -7.95 -3.79
CA GLN A 157 2.00 -7.52 -2.77
C GLN A 157 1.36 -7.37 -1.38
N ARG A 158 0.15 -6.81 -1.25
CA ARG A 158 -0.50 -6.77 0.07
C ARG A 158 -0.88 -8.14 0.59
N MET A 159 -1.33 -9.00 -0.32
CA MET A 159 -1.68 -10.37 0.04
C MET A 159 -0.44 -11.11 0.54
N SER A 160 0.72 -10.95 -0.12
CA SER A 160 1.98 -11.55 0.32
C SER A 160 2.47 -10.93 1.64
N THR A 161 2.43 -9.61 1.79
CA THR A 161 2.79 -8.91 3.03
C THR A 161 1.93 -9.39 4.21
N MET A 162 0.61 -9.46 4.04
CA MET A 162 -0.29 -9.94 5.10
C MET A 162 -0.09 -11.44 5.40
N SER A 163 0.12 -12.26 4.37
CA SER A 163 0.44 -13.69 4.54
C SER A 163 1.73 -13.86 5.33
N MET A 164 2.78 -13.13 4.98
CA MET A 164 4.06 -13.17 5.69
C MET A 164 3.90 -12.74 7.14
N ALA A 165 3.14 -11.67 7.40
CA ALA A 165 2.89 -11.20 8.77
C ALA A 165 2.16 -12.24 9.63
N VAL A 166 1.16 -12.93 9.07
CA VAL A 166 0.45 -14.01 9.79
C VAL A 166 1.37 -15.21 10.03
N LEU A 167 2.14 -15.63 9.02
CA LEU A 167 3.01 -16.80 9.11
C LEU A 167 4.20 -16.59 10.06
N THR A 168 4.71 -15.36 10.17
CA THR A 168 5.84 -15.02 11.04
C THR A 168 5.43 -14.50 12.42
N GLY A 169 4.13 -14.32 12.67
CA GLY A 169 3.62 -13.77 13.92
C GLY A 169 3.89 -12.27 14.08
N SER A 170 4.07 -11.53 12.98
CA SER A 170 4.31 -10.08 12.99
C SER A 170 3.05 -9.25 12.72
N VAL A 171 1.86 -9.82 12.92
CA VAL A 171 0.58 -9.10 12.92
C VAL A 171 0.59 -8.09 14.06
N LEU A 172 0.17 -6.86 13.77
CA LEU A 172 0.19 -5.76 14.73
C LEU A 172 -1.09 -5.79 15.58
N PRO A 173 -1.03 -5.55 16.90
CA PRO A 173 -2.23 -5.40 17.71
C PRO A 173 -3.12 -4.26 17.18
N MET A 174 -4.44 -4.46 17.14
CA MET A 174 -5.34 -3.43 16.59
C MET A 174 -5.35 -2.16 17.46
N ASP A 175 -5.18 -2.30 18.76
CA ASP A 175 -5.05 -1.18 19.70
C ASP A 175 -3.78 -0.33 19.47
N GLU A 176 -2.68 -0.95 19.01
CA GLU A 176 -1.47 -0.23 18.60
C GLU A 176 -1.76 0.57 17.33
N LEU A 177 -2.36 -0.10 16.33
CA LEU A 177 -2.75 0.51 15.06
C LEU A 177 -3.82 1.59 15.20
N ALA A 178 -4.60 1.60 16.28
CA ALA A 178 -5.56 2.66 16.54
C ALA A 178 -4.86 3.98 16.87
N ARG A 179 -3.63 3.93 17.42
CA ARG A 179 -2.92 5.10 17.95
C ARG A 179 -1.81 5.58 17.04
N VAL A 180 -0.92 4.68 16.62
CA VAL A 180 0.33 5.04 15.95
C VAL A 180 0.67 4.04 14.86
N PHE A 181 1.08 4.56 13.71
CA PHE A 181 1.68 3.75 12.65
C PHE A 181 3.20 3.72 12.79
N PRO A 182 3.86 2.58 12.49
CA PRO A 182 5.31 2.46 12.56
C PRO A 182 6.04 3.45 11.63
N LEU A 183 7.20 3.95 12.06
CA LEU A 183 8.11 4.76 11.25
C LEU A 183 9.10 3.93 10.42
N ASP A 184 9.12 2.62 10.62
CA ASP A 184 9.86 1.68 9.76
C ASP A 184 9.01 1.35 8.54
N ALA A 185 9.59 1.42 7.34
CA ALA A 185 8.85 1.26 6.08
C ALA A 185 8.16 -0.11 5.97
N GLY A 186 8.83 -1.20 6.40
CA GLY A 186 8.28 -2.55 6.32
C GLY A 186 7.14 -2.78 7.30
N ARG A 187 7.31 -2.33 8.56
CA ARG A 187 6.21 -2.37 9.55
C ARG A 187 5.06 -1.43 9.18
N ALA A 188 5.35 -0.27 8.58
CA ALA A 188 4.33 0.64 8.06
C ALA A 188 3.53 -0.02 6.93
N GLU A 189 4.19 -0.67 5.98
CA GLU A 189 3.51 -1.43 4.91
C GLU A 189 2.59 -2.51 5.50
N THR A 190 3.05 -3.22 6.54
CA THR A 190 2.21 -4.19 7.27
C THR A 190 1.00 -3.53 7.93
N ALA A 191 1.18 -2.38 8.59
CA ALA A 191 0.10 -1.61 9.20
C ALA A 191 -0.96 -1.17 8.16
N TYR A 192 -0.52 -0.66 7.01
CA TYR A 192 -1.41 -0.30 5.90
C TYR A 192 -2.17 -1.52 5.35
N CYS A 193 -1.48 -2.64 5.15
CA CYS A 193 -2.11 -3.88 4.66
C CYS A 193 -3.14 -4.42 5.64
N GLN A 194 -2.79 -4.47 6.93
CA GLN A 194 -3.66 -4.98 7.98
C GLN A 194 -4.90 -4.11 8.12
N SER A 195 -4.73 -2.79 8.12
CA SER A 195 -5.82 -1.81 8.19
C SER A 195 -6.77 -1.96 7.00
N PHE A 196 -6.25 -2.05 5.78
CA PHE A 196 -7.05 -2.31 4.58
C PHE A 196 -7.85 -3.60 4.69
N TYR A 197 -7.21 -4.71 5.09
CA TYR A 197 -7.89 -6.00 5.20
C TYR A 197 -8.88 -6.05 6.36
N PHE A 198 -8.67 -5.27 7.42
CA PHE A 198 -9.63 -5.17 8.51
C PHE A 198 -10.90 -4.43 8.07
N ILE A 199 -10.78 -3.31 7.35
CA ILE A 199 -11.94 -2.64 6.74
C ILE A 199 -12.67 -3.58 5.78
N ALA A 200 -11.92 -4.27 4.91
CA ALA A 200 -12.50 -5.24 4.00
C ALA A 200 -13.18 -6.40 4.74
N PHE A 201 -12.62 -6.86 5.86
CA PHE A 201 -13.24 -7.86 6.71
C PHE A 201 -14.57 -7.36 7.28
N LEU A 202 -14.61 -6.15 7.85
CA LEU A 202 -15.83 -5.56 8.40
C LEU A 202 -16.92 -5.46 7.32
N MET A 203 -16.59 -4.90 6.15
CA MET A 203 -17.53 -4.74 5.04
C MET A 203 -18.02 -6.08 4.48
N ASN A 204 -17.14 -7.07 4.33
CA ASN A 204 -17.54 -8.39 3.80
C ASN A 204 -18.31 -9.24 4.83
N ARG A 205 -18.00 -9.10 6.12
CA ARG A 205 -18.59 -9.90 7.18
C ARG A 205 -19.95 -9.38 7.62
N PHE A 206 -20.07 -8.06 7.77
CA PHE A 206 -21.27 -7.41 8.31
C PHE A 206 -22.07 -6.66 7.23
N GLY A 207 -21.45 -6.33 6.10
CA GLY A 207 -22.09 -5.60 5.00
C GLY A 207 -21.64 -4.14 4.92
N GLU A 208 -21.67 -3.58 3.72
CA GLU A 208 -21.24 -2.20 3.48
C GLU A 208 -22.17 -1.18 4.16
N GLU A 209 -23.48 -1.45 4.19
CA GLU A 209 -24.46 -0.55 4.82
C GLU A 209 -24.24 -0.43 6.33
N ASP A 210 -23.96 -1.54 7.01
CA ASP A 210 -23.65 -1.56 8.44
C ASP A 210 -22.31 -0.87 8.74
N PHE A 211 -21.31 -1.03 7.86
CA PHE A 211 -20.06 -0.28 7.95
C PHE A 211 -20.26 1.23 7.77
N ARG A 212 -21.09 1.65 6.81
CA ARG A 212 -21.45 3.07 6.67
C ARG A 212 -22.28 3.58 7.85
N ALA A 213 -23.14 2.74 8.43
CA ALA A 213 -23.86 3.07 9.65
C ALA A 213 -22.89 3.30 10.81
N PHE A 214 -21.90 2.43 10.97
CA PHE A 214 -20.83 2.60 11.96
C PHE A 214 -20.11 3.94 11.77
N LEU A 215 -19.67 4.25 10.55
CA LEU A 215 -19.02 5.54 10.26
C LEU A 215 -19.89 6.75 10.63
N ARG A 216 -21.20 6.72 10.30
CA ARG A 216 -22.14 7.80 10.64
C ARG A 216 -22.38 7.93 12.14
N GLU A 217 -22.57 6.82 12.85
CA GLU A 217 -22.79 6.84 14.30
C GLU A 217 -21.55 7.33 15.04
N TYR A 218 -20.37 6.96 14.53
CA TYR A 218 -19.10 7.35 15.12
C TYR A 218 -18.79 8.83 14.85
N SER A 219 -18.97 9.31 13.61
CA SER A 219 -18.76 10.72 13.27
C SER A 219 -19.75 11.67 13.94
N ALA A 220 -20.93 11.17 14.35
CA ALA A 220 -21.89 11.93 15.16
C ALA A 220 -21.44 12.16 16.62
N GLY A 221 -20.20 11.80 16.98
CA GLY A 221 -19.62 12.07 18.30
C GLY A 221 -19.88 10.99 19.35
N ARG A 222 -20.40 9.82 18.96
CA ARG A 222 -20.52 8.69 19.89
C ARG A 222 -19.15 8.12 20.22
N ASP A 223 -19.07 7.52 21.40
CA ASP A 223 -17.93 6.69 21.75
C ASP A 223 -17.76 5.53 20.76
N PHE A 224 -16.52 5.14 20.50
CA PHE A 224 -16.16 4.11 19.52
C PHE A 224 -16.86 2.76 19.80
N GLU A 225 -16.86 2.31 21.06
CA GLU A 225 -17.50 1.03 21.42
C GLU A 225 -19.01 1.12 21.26
N GLN A 226 -19.61 2.27 21.57
CA GLN A 226 -21.04 2.49 21.39
C GLN A 226 -21.43 2.49 19.90
N ALA A 227 -20.60 3.07 19.04
CA ALA A 227 -20.81 3.04 17.59
C ALA A 227 -20.73 1.60 17.06
N LEU A 228 -19.75 0.81 17.48
CA LEU A 228 -19.63 -0.60 17.13
C LEU A 228 -20.84 -1.41 17.61
N TRP A 229 -21.24 -1.26 18.87
CA TRP A 229 -22.38 -2.00 19.42
C TRP A 229 -23.67 -1.69 18.66
N LYS A 230 -23.91 -0.42 18.31
CA LYS A 230 -25.12 -0.02 17.59
C LYS A 230 -25.17 -0.54 16.15
N SER A 231 -24.02 -0.66 15.50
CA SER A 231 -23.93 -1.08 14.10
C SER A 231 -23.80 -2.59 13.92
N TYR A 232 -23.09 -3.27 14.83
CA TYR A 232 -22.76 -4.69 14.70
C TYR A 232 -23.34 -5.58 15.80
N TYR A 233 -23.87 -4.99 16.88
CA TYR A 233 -24.29 -5.72 18.10
C TYR A 233 -23.16 -6.56 18.71
N LEU A 234 -21.93 -6.11 18.52
CA LEU A 234 -20.71 -6.74 19.02
C LEU A 234 -19.83 -5.69 19.68
N ARG A 235 -19.13 -6.11 20.74
CA ARG A 235 -18.07 -5.34 21.37
C ARG A 235 -16.77 -5.45 20.57
N TRP A 236 -15.82 -4.56 20.86
CA TRP A 236 -14.52 -4.52 20.19
C TRP A 236 -13.75 -5.85 20.33
N ASP A 237 -13.73 -6.45 21.52
CA ASP A 237 -13.06 -7.73 21.79
C ASP A 237 -13.63 -8.89 20.96
N GLU A 238 -14.94 -8.89 20.73
CA GLU A 238 -15.63 -9.89 19.91
C GLU A 238 -15.27 -9.72 18.43
N ILE A 239 -15.22 -8.49 17.94
CA ILE A 239 -14.82 -8.17 16.55
C ILE A 239 -13.33 -8.51 16.34
N GLU A 240 -12.46 -8.17 17.27
CA GLU A 240 -11.03 -8.49 17.20
C GLU A 240 -10.81 -10.01 17.20
N GLY A 241 -11.54 -10.76 18.03
CA GLY A 241 -11.52 -12.23 18.01
C GLY A 241 -11.90 -12.80 16.65
N LEU A 242 -13.01 -12.34 16.05
CA LEU A 242 -13.43 -12.77 14.72
C LEU A 242 -12.41 -12.40 13.63
N TRP A 243 -11.78 -11.24 13.76
CA TRP A 243 -10.72 -10.79 12.87
C TRP A 243 -9.49 -11.70 12.92
N LEU A 244 -9.02 -12.05 14.12
CA LEU A 244 -7.88 -12.94 14.30
C LEU A 244 -8.15 -14.34 13.72
N ASP A 245 -9.36 -14.84 13.86
CA ASP A 245 -9.75 -16.12 13.25
C ASP A 245 -9.83 -16.03 11.73
N PHE A 246 -10.35 -14.93 11.19
CA PHE A 246 -10.32 -14.66 9.76
C PHE A 246 -8.88 -14.66 9.21
N LEU A 247 -7.94 -14.00 9.91
CA LEU A 247 -6.54 -13.95 9.50
C LEU A 247 -5.92 -15.35 9.38
N LYS A 248 -6.13 -16.23 10.37
CA LYS A 248 -5.61 -17.60 10.37
C LYS A 248 -6.11 -18.39 9.15
N VAL A 249 -7.38 -18.25 8.80
CA VAL A 249 -8.00 -18.96 7.68
C VAL A 249 -7.53 -18.38 6.35
N ARG A 250 -7.53 -17.05 6.21
CA ARG A 250 -7.29 -16.37 4.93
C ARG A 250 -5.83 -16.26 4.55
N PHE A 251 -4.93 -16.11 5.53
CA PHE A 251 -3.53 -15.77 5.34
C PHE A 251 -2.55 -16.72 6.04
N GLY A 252 -3.06 -17.71 6.79
CA GLY A 252 -2.23 -18.73 7.45
C GLY A 252 -1.79 -19.84 6.49
N TRP A 253 -1.45 -20.99 7.07
CA TRP A 253 -0.96 -22.15 6.33
C TRP A 253 -2.06 -22.90 5.55
N LEU A 254 -3.33 -22.71 5.89
CA LEU A 254 -4.44 -23.45 5.28
C LEU A 254 -4.49 -23.28 3.76
N PRO A 255 -4.50 -22.05 3.18
CA PRO A 255 -4.48 -21.87 1.72
C PRO A 255 -3.23 -22.44 1.05
N VAL A 256 -2.09 -22.43 1.74
CA VAL A 256 -0.82 -22.99 1.22
C VAL A 256 -0.93 -24.51 1.10
N LEU A 257 -1.42 -25.18 2.16
CA LEU A 257 -1.58 -26.63 2.21
C LEU A 257 -2.70 -27.12 1.28
N SER A 258 -3.78 -26.36 1.16
CA SER A 258 -4.89 -26.67 0.26
C SER A 258 -4.63 -26.22 -1.18
N SER A 259 -3.46 -25.66 -1.50
CA SER A 259 -3.18 -25.19 -2.86
C SER A 259 -2.91 -26.36 -3.81
N THR A 260 -3.41 -26.24 -5.04
CA THR A 260 -3.15 -27.21 -6.12
C THR A 260 -1.66 -27.36 -6.41
N ALA A 261 -0.88 -26.29 -6.25
CA ALA A 261 0.56 -26.31 -6.40
C ALA A 261 1.24 -27.23 -5.36
N THR A 262 0.84 -27.15 -4.09
CA THR A 262 1.35 -28.03 -3.03
C THR A 262 1.02 -29.49 -3.32
N LEU A 263 -0.20 -29.78 -3.79
CA LEU A 263 -0.59 -31.13 -4.19
C LEU A 263 0.31 -31.68 -5.31
N TRP A 264 0.55 -30.91 -6.37
CA TRP A 264 1.42 -31.32 -7.47
C TRP A 264 2.90 -31.43 -7.07
N PHE A 265 3.36 -30.56 -6.16
CA PHE A 265 4.70 -30.63 -5.59
C PHE A 265 4.88 -31.92 -4.80
N LEU A 266 3.94 -32.25 -3.91
CA LEU A 266 3.96 -33.50 -3.14
C LEU A 266 3.86 -34.73 -4.05
N ALA A 267 3.00 -34.71 -5.07
CA ALA A 267 2.90 -35.78 -6.06
C ALA A 267 4.23 -35.98 -6.81
N SER A 268 4.90 -34.88 -7.16
CA SER A 268 6.22 -34.90 -7.82
C SER A 268 7.29 -35.51 -6.92
N LEU A 269 7.29 -35.20 -5.61
CA LEU A 269 8.19 -35.83 -4.64
C LEU A 269 7.95 -37.34 -4.52
N VAL A 270 6.70 -37.78 -4.49
CA VAL A 270 6.34 -39.20 -4.49
C VAL A 270 6.82 -39.89 -5.78
N PHE A 271 6.66 -39.24 -6.93
CA PHE A 271 7.10 -39.78 -8.21
C PHE A 271 8.63 -39.89 -8.29
N VAL A 272 9.36 -38.88 -7.84
CA VAL A 272 10.82 -38.89 -7.76
C VAL A 272 11.30 -39.99 -6.80
N TRP A 273 10.67 -40.13 -5.64
CA TRP A 273 10.97 -41.19 -4.69
C TRP A 273 10.73 -42.59 -5.29
N ALA A 274 9.58 -42.79 -5.95
CA ALA A 274 9.24 -44.05 -6.61
C ALA A 274 10.23 -44.38 -7.73
N TYR A 275 10.64 -43.38 -8.51
CA TYR A 275 11.66 -43.51 -9.55
C TYR A 275 13.03 -43.91 -8.97
N ILE A 276 13.50 -43.24 -7.92
CA ILE A 276 14.76 -43.56 -7.25
C ILE A 276 14.72 -44.99 -6.70
N ARG A 277 13.62 -45.37 -6.04
CA ARG A 277 13.43 -46.73 -5.51
C ARG A 277 13.47 -47.78 -6.62
N LYS A 278 12.74 -47.56 -7.72
CA LYS A 278 12.74 -48.44 -8.89
C LYS A 278 14.15 -48.57 -9.49
N LYS A 279 14.88 -47.46 -9.61
CA LYS A 279 16.24 -47.44 -10.17
C LYS A 279 17.25 -48.17 -9.29
N ARG A 280 17.13 -48.06 -7.96
CA ARG A 280 17.97 -48.81 -7.01
C ARG A 280 17.72 -50.31 -7.11
N ALA A 281 16.44 -50.72 -7.09
CA ALA A 281 16.07 -52.13 -7.24
C ALA A 281 16.54 -52.74 -8.57
N ALA A 282 16.45 -51.98 -9.67
CA ALA A 282 16.94 -52.43 -10.97
C ALA A 282 18.47 -52.63 -11.00
N ARG A 283 19.23 -51.76 -10.32
CA ARG A 283 20.70 -51.90 -10.20
C ARG A 283 21.11 -53.10 -9.35
N GLU A 284 20.39 -53.36 -8.26
CA GLU A 284 20.62 -54.55 -7.43
C GLU A 284 20.34 -55.84 -8.22
N LYS A 285 19.28 -55.86 -9.01
CA LYS A 285 18.96 -57.00 -9.89
C LYS A 285 20.02 -57.23 -10.96
N MET A 286 20.52 -56.16 -11.61
CA MET A 286 21.62 -56.28 -12.58
C MET A 286 22.91 -56.78 -11.92
N ARG A 287 23.24 -56.30 -10.71
CA ARG A 287 24.41 -56.79 -9.95
C ARG A 287 24.33 -58.27 -9.60
N LEU A 288 23.12 -58.77 -9.32
CA LEU A 288 22.89 -60.20 -9.09
C LEU A 288 23.12 -60.99 -10.38
N TRP A 289 22.59 -60.52 -11.51
CA TRP A 289 22.81 -61.17 -12.82
C TRP A 289 24.28 -61.17 -13.26
N GLU A 290 25.03 -60.09 -13.00
CA GLU A 290 26.49 -60.02 -13.26
C GLU A 290 27.31 -60.99 -12.36
N GLN A 291 26.79 -61.39 -11.19
CA GLN A 291 27.44 -62.38 -10.32
C GLN A 291 27.03 -63.82 -10.65
N GLU A 292 25.90 -64.00 -11.32
CA GLU A 292 25.34 -65.29 -11.71
C GLU A 292 25.77 -65.72 -13.12
N GLU A 293 26.44 -64.87 -13.92
CA GLU A 293 27.15 -65.29 -15.13
C GLU A 293 28.34 -66.19 -14.74
N PRO A 294 28.28 -67.52 -14.95
CA PRO A 294 29.45 -68.36 -14.82
C PRO A 294 30.40 -67.97 -15.95
N GLY A 295 31.70 -67.84 -15.66
CA GLY A 295 32.70 -67.51 -16.68
C GLY A 295 32.65 -68.46 -17.87
N GLU A 296 31.99 -68.05 -18.95
CA GLU A 296 32.09 -68.65 -20.28
C GLU A 296 33.44 -68.27 -20.91
N ASP A 297 34.56 -68.64 -20.28
CA ASP A 297 35.90 -68.43 -20.86
C ASP A 297 36.95 -69.49 -20.43
N GLU A 298 36.52 -70.65 -19.93
CA GLU A 298 37.40 -71.81 -19.75
C GLU A 298 36.77 -73.06 -20.39
N HIS A 299 36.79 -73.17 -21.73
CA HIS A 299 36.82 -74.45 -22.47
C HIS A 299 36.92 -74.22 -24.00
N MET A 300 37.99 -73.57 -24.47
CA MET A 300 38.45 -73.70 -25.86
C MET A 300 39.97 -73.87 -25.91
N THR A 301 40.44 -75.00 -25.38
CA THR A 301 41.70 -75.60 -25.84
C THR A 301 41.58 -77.10 -25.70
N LEU A 302 42.07 -77.81 -26.73
CA LEU A 302 42.17 -79.26 -26.92
C LEU A 302 40.98 -79.92 -27.64
N GLN A 303 41.04 -79.90 -28.97
CA GLN A 303 41.21 -81.14 -29.75
C GLN A 303 41.89 -80.85 -31.09
#